data_AF-A0A7J6G5D0-F1
#
_entry.id   AF-A0A7J6G5D0-F1
#
_cell.length_a   1.000
_cell.length_b   1.000
_cell.length_c   1.000
_cell.angle_alpha   90.00
_cell.angle_beta   90.00
_cell.angle_gamma   90.00
#
_symmetry.space_group_name_H-M   'P 1'
#
loop_
_entity.id
_entity.type
_entity.pdbx_description
1 polymer ?
#
loop_
_entity_poly.entity_id
_entity_poly.type
_entity_poly.pdbx_seq_one_letter_code
_entity_poly.pdbx_strand_id
1 'polypeptide(L)'
;MTILSNGKYKSVVHRAIVNNNETRISVGIANGPALEAVVSPASKLVESQSPTFVGMKYKDYMQVQQSNNLCVKSIMDSLRI
;
A
#
# COMPACT_ATOMS: atom_id res chain seq x y z
N MET A 1 1.76 -2.51 -4.09
CA MET A 1 2.48 -3.75 -4.51
C MET A 1 2.06 -4.97 -3.70
N THR A 2 1.98 -4.89 -2.37
CA THR A 2 1.67 -6.05 -1.51
C THR A 2 0.41 -6.82 -1.90
N ILE A 3 -0.71 -6.13 -2.17
CA ILE A 3 -1.96 -6.75 -2.66
C ILE A 3 -1.70 -7.53 -3.96
N LEU A 4 -1.17 -6.84 -4.98
CA LEU A 4 -0.89 -7.44 -6.30
C LEU A 4 -0.01 -8.68 -6.21
N SER A 5 0.99 -8.65 -5.32
CA SER A 5 1.93 -9.74 -5.10
C SER A 5 1.39 -10.89 -4.22
N ASN A 6 0.11 -10.85 -3.83
CA ASN A 6 -0.47 -11.76 -2.84
C ASN A 6 0.37 -11.87 -1.56
N GLY A 7 0.87 -10.74 -1.05
CA GLY A 7 1.68 -10.69 0.17
C GLY A 7 3.16 -11.03 0.03
N LYS A 8 3.64 -11.49 -1.13
CA LYS A 8 5.06 -11.82 -1.36
C LYS A 8 5.99 -10.62 -1.15
N TYR A 9 5.56 -9.43 -1.57
CA TYR A 9 6.28 -8.19 -1.32
C TYR A 9 5.63 -7.38 -0.21
N LYS A 10 6.40 -7.04 0.82
CA LYS A 10 5.91 -6.32 1.99
C LYS A 10 5.98 -4.81 1.76
N SER A 11 4.90 -4.12 2.07
CA SER A 11 4.89 -2.66 2.20
C SER A 11 5.37 -2.32 3.59
N VAL A 12 6.46 -1.55 3.69
CA VAL A 12 7.11 -1.24 4.98
C VAL A 12 6.82 0.20 5.41
N VAL A 13 6.66 0.38 6.73
CA VAL A 13 6.54 1.71 7.33
C VAL A 13 7.92 2.34 7.41
N HIS A 14 8.04 3.56 6.95
CA HIS A 14 9.27 4.35 7.01
C HIS A 14 9.00 5.70 7.69
N ARG A 15 10.04 6.31 8.26
CA ARG A 15 9.97 7.60 8.95
C ARG A 15 11.20 8.43 8.61
N ALA A 16 11.01 9.72 8.36
CA ALA A 16 12.10 10.69 8.29
C ALA A 16 12.36 11.27 9.69
N ILE A 17 13.64 11.41 10.05
CA ILE A 17 14.08 11.99 11.34
C ILE A 17 14.64 13.39 11.09
N VAL A 18 14.37 14.31 12.01
CA VAL A 18 14.91 15.67 12.02
C VAL A 18 16.21 15.73 12.84
N ASN A 19 17.07 16.71 12.56
CA ASN A 19 18.27 17.00 13.35
C ASN A 19 18.49 18.51 13.45
N ASN A 20 19.44 18.93 14.31
CA ASN A 20 19.74 20.34 14.56
C ASN A 20 20.97 20.86 13.78
N ASN A 21 21.58 20.03 12.93
CA ASN A 21 22.86 20.33 12.29
C ASN A 21 22.67 20.90 10.89
N GLU A 22 21.84 20.25 10.06
CA GLU A 22 21.72 20.59 8.65
C GLU A 22 20.28 20.39 8.14
N THR A 23 19.91 21.21 7.15
CA THR A 23 18.62 21.07 6.45
C THR A 23 18.71 19.95 5.42
N ARG A 24 17.77 19.00 5.46
CA ARG A 24 17.63 17.94 4.45
C ARG A 24 16.37 18.11 3.62
N ILE A 25 16.53 18.11 2.29
CA ILE A 25 15.44 18.10 1.32
C ILE A 25 15.43 16.76 0.59
N SER A 26 14.26 16.19 0.34
CA SER A 26 14.09 14.96 -0.44
C SER A 26 12.79 15.03 -1.23
N VAL A 27 12.81 14.58 -2.49
CA VAL A 27 11.63 14.54 -3.36
C VAL A 27 11.22 13.08 -3.55
N GLY A 28 10.03 12.73 -3.05
CA GLY A 28 9.45 11.40 -3.22
C GLY A 28 8.47 11.39 -4.39
N ILE A 29 8.60 10.40 -5.27
CA ILE A 29 7.67 10.19 -6.39
C ILE A 29 6.94 8.87 -6.16
N ALA A 30 5.62 8.95 -5.96
CA ALA A 30 4.77 7.78 -5.84
C ALA A 30 4.32 7.31 -7.24
N ASN A 31 4.53 6.03 -7.55
CA ASN A 31 4.05 5.41 -8.77
C ASN A 31 2.94 4.41 -8.43
N GLY A 32 1.79 4.55 -9.07
CA GLY A 32 0.60 3.75 -8.80
C GLY A 32 -0.21 3.42 -10.04
N PRO A 33 -1.19 2.52 -9.94
CA PRO A 33 -2.14 2.23 -11.01
C PRO A 33 -3.00 3.45 -11.38
N ALA A 34 -3.77 3.33 -12.47
CA ALA A 34 -4.85 4.29 -12.76
C ALA A 34 -5.89 4.31 -11.64
N LEU A 35 -6.51 5.45 -11.38
CA LEU A 35 -7.45 5.65 -10.26
C LEU A 35 -8.64 4.68 -10.28
N GLU A 36 -9.18 4.39 -11.48
CA GLU A 36 -10.31 3.46 -11.64
C GLU A 36 -9.89 1.98 -11.74
N ALA A 37 -8.58 1.67 -11.77
CA ALA A 37 -8.12 0.30 -11.80
C ALA A 37 -8.44 -0.41 -10.47
N VAL A 38 -9.02 -1.61 -10.58
CA VAL A 38 -9.20 -2.51 -9.43
C VAL A 38 -7.88 -3.24 -9.19
N VAL A 39 -7.36 -3.12 -7.97
CA VAL A 39 -6.15 -3.80 -7.52
C VAL A 39 -6.55 -5.00 -6.68
N SER A 40 -6.14 -6.19 -7.11
CA SER A 40 -6.33 -7.47 -6.41
C SER A 40 -5.08 -8.34 -6.56
N PRO A 41 -4.96 -9.45 -5.82
CA PRO A 41 -3.91 -10.43 -6.09
C PRO A 41 -3.87 -10.84 -7.56
N ALA A 42 -2.68 -10.87 -8.16
CA ALA A 42 -2.52 -11.29 -9.55
C ALA A 42 -2.88 -12.77 -9.69
N SER A 43 -3.67 -13.13 -10.71
CA SER A 43 -4.19 -14.50 -10.91
C SER A 43 -3.10 -15.58 -10.85
N LYS A 44 -2.00 -15.37 -11.56
CA LYS A 44 -0.82 -16.27 -11.57
C LYS A 44 -0.20 -16.51 -10.19
N LEU A 45 -0.42 -15.59 -9.24
CA LEU A 45 0.08 -15.71 -7.86
C LEU A 45 -0.96 -16.31 -6.90
N VAL A 46 -2.19 -16.50 -7.36
CA VAL A 46 -3.30 -17.15 -6.63
C VAL A 46 -3.48 -18.60 -7.09
N GLU A 47 -3.11 -18.95 -8.32
CA GLU A 47 -3.18 -20.34 -8.80
C GLU A 47 -2.42 -21.35 -7.92
N SER A 48 -1.38 -20.88 -7.20
CA SER A 48 -0.59 -21.71 -6.27
C SER A 48 -1.00 -21.57 -4.79
N GLN A 49 -1.84 -20.60 -4.44
CA GLN A 49 -2.18 -20.23 -3.05
C GLN A 49 -3.51 -19.48 -2.98
N SER A 50 -4.29 -19.67 -1.91
CA SER A 50 -5.51 -18.89 -1.69
C SER A 50 -5.25 -17.37 -1.75
N PRO A 51 -6.20 -16.57 -2.28
CA PRO A 51 -6.07 -15.12 -2.25
C PRO A 51 -6.07 -14.64 -0.79
N THR A 52 -5.13 -13.77 -0.45
CA THR A 52 -5.00 -13.22 0.92
C THR A 52 -5.57 -11.82 1.07
N PHE A 53 -6.01 -11.20 -0.03
CA PHE A 53 -6.53 -9.84 -0.05
C PHE A 53 -7.76 -9.71 -0.96
N VAL A 54 -8.70 -8.86 -0.58
CA VAL A 54 -9.85 -8.45 -1.41
C VAL A 54 -9.43 -7.40 -2.45
N GLY A 55 -10.16 -7.36 -3.57
CA GLY A 55 -9.97 -6.34 -4.61
C GLY A 55 -10.57 -4.99 -4.22
N MET A 56 -9.89 -3.89 -4.56
CA MET A 56 -10.35 -2.52 -4.31
C MET A 56 -9.92 -1.59 -5.44
N LYS A 57 -10.73 -0.58 -5.78
CA LYS A 57 -10.28 0.47 -6.73
C LYS A 57 -9.16 1.30 -6.12
N TYR A 58 -8.18 1.65 -6.94
CA TYR A 58 -7.03 2.40 -6.45
C TYR A 58 -7.40 3.77 -5.85
N LYS A 59 -8.41 4.46 -6.40
CA LYS A 59 -8.91 5.71 -5.82
C LYS A 59 -9.46 5.57 -4.40
N ASP A 60 -10.19 4.49 -4.12
CA ASP A 60 -10.81 4.25 -2.81
C ASP A 60 -9.71 3.95 -1.78
N TYR A 61 -8.71 3.15 -2.18
CA TYR A 61 -7.50 2.93 -1.38
C TYR A 61 -6.79 4.24 -1.04
N MET A 62 -6.59 5.12 -2.03
CA MET A 62 -5.92 6.41 -1.81
C MET A 62 -6.71 7.33 -0.89
N GLN A 63 -8.04 7.35 -1.02
CA GLN A 63 -8.91 8.13 -0.14
C GLN A 63 -8.78 7.68 1.32
N VAL A 64 -8.85 6.37 1.57
CA VAL A 64 -8.72 5.82 2.94
C VAL A 64 -7.30 6.03 3.49
N GLN A 65 -6.27 5.87 2.65
CA GLN A 65 -4.87 6.10 3.03
C GLN A 65 -4.62 7.56 3.45
N GLN A 66 -5.31 8.52 2.82
CA GLN A 66 -5.19 9.95 3.12
C GLN A 66 -6.11 10.42 4.25
N SER A 67 -7.23 9.73 4.49
CA SER A 67 -8.21 10.10 5.53
C SER A 67 -7.84 9.60 6.94
N ASN A 68 -6.94 8.64 7.07
CA ASN A 68 -6.61 8.03 8.35
C ASN A 68 -5.57 8.84 9.15
N ASN A 69 -5.94 9.27 10.35
CA ASN A 69 -5.03 9.76 11.40
C ASN A 69 -4.18 8.59 11.92
N LEU A 70 -2.99 8.37 11.35
CA LEU A 70 -1.89 7.53 11.88
C LEU A 70 -2.31 6.25 12.64
N CYS A 71 -3.40 5.58 12.24
CA CYS A 71 -3.82 4.37 12.90
C CYS A 71 -2.87 3.25 12.47
N VAL A 72 -2.20 2.65 13.45
CA VAL A 72 -1.18 1.62 13.26
C VAL A 72 -1.74 0.33 12.62
N LYS A 73 -3.08 0.18 12.57
CA LYS A 73 -3.69 -0.84 11.71
C LYS A 73 -3.54 -0.41 10.27
N SER A 74 -2.69 -1.14 9.56
CA SER A 74 -2.46 -0.93 8.14
C SER A 74 -3.81 -1.07 7.43
N ILE A 75 -4.14 -0.17 6.51
CA ILE A 75 -5.26 -0.37 5.56
C ILE A 75 -5.20 -1.78 4.93
N MET A 76 -3.99 -2.32 4.79
CA MET A 76 -3.74 -3.68 4.34
C MET A 76 -4.40 -4.76 5.21
N ASP A 77 -4.53 -4.56 6.52
CA ASP A 77 -5.20 -5.50 7.42
C ASP A 77 -6.71 -5.49 7.21
N SER A 78 -7.30 -4.33 6.89
CA SER A 78 -8.73 -4.24 6.55
C SER A 78 -9.07 -4.89 5.20
N LEU A 79 -8.06 -5.09 4.36
CA LEU A 79 -8.18 -5.70 3.04
C LEU A 79 -7.84 -7.19 3.04
N ARG A 80 -7.42 -7.76 4.17
CA ARG A 80 -7.15 -9.20 4.26
C ARG A 80 -8.45 -10.01 4.28
N ILE A 81 -8.38 -11.20 3.71
CA ILE A 81 -9.42 -12.24 3.78
C ILE A 81 -9.16 -13.12 5.01
#